data_AF-A0A1G0HP96-F1
#
_entry.id   AF-A0A1G0HP96-F1
#
_cell.length_a   1.000
_cell.length_b   1.000
_cell.length_c   1.000
_cell.angle_alpha   90.00
_cell.angle_beta   90.00
_cell.angle_gamma   90.00
#
_symmetry.space_group_name_H-M   'P 1'
#
loop_
_entity.id
_entity.type
_entity.pdbx_description
1 polymer ?
#
loop_
_entity_poly.entity_id
_entity_poly.type
_entity_poly.pdbx_seq_one_letter_code
_entity_poly.pdbx_strand_id
1 'polypeptide(L)'
;MANEEEYHIPGETQAPAYQSEELSPPPKPKIDFKKILVVVVVLIVFWIGVHFVSSSKKAKKNKYEVTQAEQSMPVQISVPVEQKPQVPTNNMMVMQKGSVNVESRLANVEEGNASVEARIQRSNASLADLQNNLVVMSSQIATLNSTLQDLVSQVTQQQSELRVLGTNQTKKNITSVSVSKSPVVTPKILFIQALIPGRAWLSTQEGGMSMTVKVGDAIPTYGVVNSIDPVQGVVNTSSGRTIVFKGEE
;
A
#
# COMPACT_ATOMS: atom_id res chain seq x y z
N MET A 1 -43.70 75.63 35.99
CA MET A 1 -44.41 74.94 34.89
C MET A 1 -43.78 75.41 33.60
N ALA A 2 -42.87 74.61 33.05
CA ALA A 2 -42.31 74.78 31.71
C ALA A 2 -42.22 73.38 31.11
N ASN A 3 -42.84 73.26 29.94
CA ASN A 3 -43.07 72.08 29.12
C ASN A 3 -41.92 71.98 28.11
N GLU A 4 -41.09 70.95 28.22
CA GLU A 4 -40.06 70.65 27.24
C GLU A 4 -40.66 69.74 26.16
N GLU A 5 -40.77 70.27 24.94
CA GLU A 5 -41.16 69.51 23.76
C GLU A 5 -39.96 68.71 23.24
N GLU A 6 -40.14 67.39 23.22
CA GLU A 6 -39.18 66.40 22.73
C GLU A 6 -39.17 66.39 21.19
N TYR A 7 -38.07 66.84 20.58
CA TYR A 7 -37.90 66.85 19.13
C TYR A 7 -37.57 65.44 18.61
N HIS A 8 -38.52 64.80 17.93
CA HIS A 8 -38.29 63.62 17.11
C HIS A 8 -37.71 64.02 15.74
N ILE A 9 -36.51 63.53 15.42
CA ILE A 9 -35.91 63.63 14.08
C ILE A 9 -36.40 62.42 13.24
N PRO A 10 -37.16 62.62 12.15
CA PRO A 10 -37.59 61.52 11.30
C PRO A 10 -36.55 61.30 10.19
N GLY A 11 -35.84 60.17 10.21
CA GLY A 11 -34.91 59.85 9.13
C GLY A 11 -33.82 58.81 9.39
N GLU A 12 -33.80 58.13 10.53
CA GLU A 12 -32.81 57.08 10.79
C GLU A 12 -33.25 55.76 10.15
N THR A 13 -32.98 55.62 8.86
CA THR A 13 -32.97 54.31 8.19
C THR A 13 -31.99 53.39 8.90
N GLN A 14 -32.52 52.42 9.65
CA GLN A 14 -31.79 51.28 10.18
C GLN A 14 -30.96 50.64 9.06
N ALA A 15 -29.64 50.65 9.21
CA ALA A 15 -28.75 49.85 8.39
C ALA A 15 -29.10 48.37 8.61
N PRO A 16 -29.24 47.56 7.54
CA PRO A 16 -29.52 46.14 7.70
C PRO A 16 -28.36 45.50 8.48
N ALA A 17 -28.71 44.78 9.54
CA ALA A 17 -27.78 43.96 10.30
C ALA A 17 -27.10 42.98 9.34
N TYR A 18 -25.78 43.08 9.20
CA TYR A 18 -24.98 42.09 8.49
C TYR A 18 -25.07 40.77 9.25
N GLN A 19 -25.91 39.87 8.77
CA GLN A 19 -25.91 38.47 9.17
C GLN A 19 -24.59 37.86 8.67
N SER A 20 -23.66 37.58 9.58
CA SER A 20 -22.46 36.81 9.25
C SER A 20 -22.89 35.40 8.83
N GLU A 21 -22.79 35.09 7.53
CA GLU A 21 -22.80 33.71 7.03
C GLU A 21 -21.66 32.96 7.71
N GLU A 22 -22.00 32.18 8.73
CA GLU A 22 -21.10 31.26 9.39
C GLU A 22 -20.69 30.20 8.36
N LEU A 23 -19.47 30.37 7.83
CA LEU A 23 -18.87 29.48 6.86
C LEU A 23 -18.75 28.08 7.47
N SER A 24 -19.67 27.19 7.12
CA SER A 24 -19.68 25.80 7.57
C SER A 24 -18.31 25.17 7.30
N PRO A 25 -17.67 24.51 8.28
CA PRO A 25 -16.38 23.88 8.08
C PRO A 25 -16.49 22.80 7.00
N PRO A 26 -15.48 22.66 6.11
CA PRO A 26 -15.54 21.69 5.03
C PRO A 26 -15.67 20.27 5.61
N PRO A 27 -16.48 19.39 4.97
CA PRO A 27 -16.69 18.04 5.44
C PRO A 27 -15.35 17.28 5.44
N LYS A 28 -14.95 16.75 6.60
CA LYS A 28 -13.76 15.92 6.72
C LYS A 28 -13.90 14.68 5.83
N PRO A 29 -12.88 14.34 5.00
CA PRO A 29 -12.97 13.17 4.13
C PRO A 29 -13.12 11.91 5.00
N LYS A 30 -14.18 11.15 4.75
CA LYS A 30 -14.39 9.84 5.38
C LYS A 30 -13.44 8.85 4.74
N ILE A 31 -12.32 8.63 5.42
CA ILE A 31 -11.29 7.70 5.04
C ILE A 31 -11.81 6.29 5.39
N ASP A 32 -12.19 5.51 4.37
CA ASP A 32 -12.70 4.15 4.55
C ASP A 32 -11.58 3.20 4.97
N PHE A 33 -11.41 2.96 6.28
CA PHE A 33 -10.37 2.08 6.83
C PHE A 33 -10.32 0.68 6.18
N LYS A 34 -11.46 0.16 5.68
CA LYS A 34 -11.50 -1.10 4.93
C LYS A 34 -10.75 -1.03 3.61
N LYS A 35 -10.82 0.09 2.90
CA LYS A 35 -10.07 0.30 1.65
C LYS A 35 -8.58 0.47 1.93
N ILE A 36 -8.21 1.13 3.03
CA ILE A 36 -6.80 1.25 3.45
C ILE A 36 -6.23 -0.09 3.88
N LEU A 37 -6.98 -0.90 4.61
CA LEU A 37 -6.54 -2.24 4.98
C LEU A 37 -6.25 -3.09 3.74
N VAL A 38 -7.11 -3.03 2.72
CA VAL A 38 -6.90 -3.73 1.45
C VAL A 38 -5.65 -3.21 0.73
N VAL A 39 -5.46 -1.88 0.66
CA VAL A 39 -4.28 -1.28 0.01
C VAL A 39 -2.98 -1.67 0.75
N VAL A 40 -2.99 -1.68 2.08
CA VAL A 40 -1.84 -2.09 2.90
C VAL A 40 -1.52 -3.58 2.70
N VAL A 41 -2.53 -4.45 2.66
CA VAL A 41 -2.34 -5.88 2.40
C VAL A 41 -1.78 -6.12 1.00
N VAL A 42 -2.29 -5.42 -0.02
CA VAL A 42 -1.77 -5.52 -1.40
C VAL A 42 -0.30 -5.07 -1.48
N LEU A 43 0.07 -3.99 -0.78
CA LEU A 43 1.46 -3.53 -0.74
C LEU A 43 2.39 -4.55 -0.05
N ILE A 44 1.95 -5.19 1.03
CA ILE A 44 2.73 -6.23 1.72
C ILE A 44 2.92 -7.45 0.81
N VAL A 45 1.86 -7.92 0.14
CA VAL A 45 1.93 -9.06 -0.79
C VAL A 45 2.82 -8.73 -1.99
N PHE A 46 2.71 -7.52 -2.54
CA PHE A 46 3.57 -7.05 -3.62
C PHE A 46 5.04 -7.00 -3.20
N TRP A 47 5.34 -6.48 -2.01
CA TRP A 47 6.69 -6.41 -1.48
C TRP A 47 7.30 -7.80 -1.26
N ILE A 48 6.54 -8.74 -0.69
CA ILE A 48 6.95 -10.14 -0.54
C ILE A 48 7.17 -10.80 -1.91
N GLY A 49 6.28 -10.56 -2.88
CA GLY A 49 6.41 -11.10 -4.24
C GLY A 49 7.66 -10.61 -4.96
N VAL A 50 7.97 -9.32 -4.89
CA VAL A 50 9.19 -8.74 -5.47
C VAL A 50 10.44 -9.27 -4.76
N HIS A 51 10.42 -9.38 -3.44
CA HIS A 51 11.56 -9.87 -2.66
C HIS A 51 11.86 -11.34 -2.98
N PHE A 52 10.84 -12.18 -3.10
CA PHE A 52 10.98 -13.62 -3.39
C PHE A 52 11.42 -13.91 -4.84
N VAL A 53 10.95 -13.12 -5.81
CA VAL A 53 11.36 -13.24 -7.23
C VAL A 53 12.79 -12.71 -7.44
N SER A 54 13.23 -11.71 -6.67
CA SER A 54 14.62 -11.21 -6.78
C SER A 54 15.67 -12.18 -6.19
N SER A 55 15.28 -13.02 -5.21
CA SER A 55 16.20 -13.95 -4.53
C SER A 55 16.41 -15.29 -5.25
N SER A 56 15.72 -15.53 -6.38
CA SER A 56 15.68 -16.86 -7.04
C SER A 56 16.41 -16.92 -8.40
N LYS A 57 17.37 -16.04 -8.66
CA LYS A 57 18.19 -16.09 -9.88
C LYS A 57 19.62 -16.56 -9.62
N LYS A 58 19.81 -17.84 -9.25
CA LYS A 58 20.99 -18.66 -9.65
C LYS A 58 20.67 -20.16 -9.57
N ALA A 59 20.21 -20.73 -10.69
CA ALA A 59 20.37 -22.15 -10.99
C ALA A 59 20.28 -22.37 -12.51
N LYS A 60 21.35 -22.04 -13.24
CA LYS A 60 21.54 -22.57 -14.59
C LYS A 60 22.02 -24.01 -14.43
N LYS A 61 21.19 -24.96 -14.87
CA LYS A 61 21.55 -26.36 -15.08
C LYS A 61 22.55 -26.43 -16.24
N ASN A 62 23.80 -26.77 -15.95
CA ASN A 62 24.71 -27.30 -16.96
C ASN A 62 24.52 -28.82 -17.00
N LYS A 63 24.05 -29.33 -18.13
CA LYS A 63 24.09 -30.75 -18.48
C LYS A 63 25.37 -30.95 -19.30
N TYR A 64 26.41 -31.46 -18.67
CA TYR A 64 27.49 -32.15 -19.36
C TYR A 64 27.80 -33.45 -18.61
N GLU A 65 28.09 -34.44 -19.42
CA GLU A 65 28.16 -35.87 -19.19
C GLU A 65 29.20 -36.29 -18.15
N VAL A 66 28.91 -37.42 -17.50
CA VAL A 66 29.73 -38.08 -16.49
C VAL A 66 30.86 -38.85 -17.19
N THR A 67 32.10 -38.67 -16.74
CA THR A 67 33.09 -39.77 -16.67
C THR A 67 33.91 -39.59 -15.41
N GLN A 68 33.94 -40.66 -14.62
CA GLN A 68 34.47 -40.80 -13.27
C GLN A 68 35.90 -41.36 -13.33
N ALA A 69 36.85 -40.78 -12.59
CA ALA A 69 37.93 -41.50 -11.89
C ALA A 69 38.75 -40.57 -10.96
N GLU A 70 38.75 -40.94 -9.68
CA GLU A 70 39.72 -40.83 -8.58
C GLU A 70 40.85 -39.77 -8.51
N GLN A 71 40.78 -39.02 -7.40
CA GLN A 71 41.73 -38.89 -6.28
C GLN A 71 43.27 -38.84 -6.48
N SER A 72 43.84 -37.87 -5.75
CA SER A 72 45.12 -37.82 -5.00
C SER A 72 46.32 -37.03 -5.56
N MET A 73 46.55 -35.86 -4.92
CA MET A 73 47.82 -35.19 -4.49
C MET A 73 49.02 -35.01 -5.47
N PRO A 74 50.03 -34.17 -5.15
CA PRO A 74 50.05 -32.84 -4.54
C PRO A 74 50.79 -31.79 -5.41
N VAL A 75 50.70 -30.53 -4.96
CA VAL A 75 51.43 -29.34 -5.40
C VAL A 75 52.93 -29.60 -5.60
N GLN A 76 53.45 -29.31 -6.80
CA GLN A 76 54.89 -29.20 -7.04
C GLN A 76 55.31 -27.73 -6.99
N ILE A 77 56.05 -27.41 -5.92
CA ILE A 77 56.89 -26.22 -5.81
C ILE A 77 58.14 -26.51 -6.65
N SER A 78 58.33 -25.80 -7.75
CA SER A 78 59.62 -25.78 -8.45
C SER A 78 60.47 -24.62 -7.93
N VAL A 79 61.54 -24.99 -7.22
CA VAL A 79 62.65 -24.10 -6.87
C VAL A 79 63.35 -23.61 -8.15
N PRO A 80 63.76 -22.33 -8.24
CA PRO A 80 64.61 -21.87 -9.33
C PRO A 80 66.05 -22.37 -9.13
N VAL A 81 66.57 -23.06 -10.14
CA VAL A 81 67.98 -23.44 -10.24
C VAL A 81 68.81 -22.18 -10.53
N GLU A 82 69.84 -22.04 -9.71
CA GLU A 82 70.93 -21.07 -9.78
C GLU A 82 71.74 -21.22 -11.09
N GLN A 83 71.87 -20.14 -11.85
CA GLN A 83 72.80 -20.05 -12.98
C GLN A 83 73.89 -19.01 -12.68
N LYS A 84 75.14 -19.49 -12.71
CA LYS A 84 76.40 -18.78 -12.47
C LYS A 84 76.68 -17.65 -13.49
N PRO A 85 77.62 -16.74 -13.18
CA PRO A 85 77.76 -15.42 -13.80
C PRO A 85 78.55 -15.42 -15.11
N GLN A 86 78.12 -14.58 -16.06
CA GLN A 86 78.97 -14.05 -17.12
C GLN A 86 78.69 -12.55 -17.35
N VAL A 87 79.72 -11.75 -17.11
CA VAL A 87 79.96 -10.39 -17.65
C VAL A 87 80.85 -10.54 -18.91
N PRO A 88 80.98 -9.56 -19.83
CA PRO A 88 80.70 -8.12 -19.72
C PRO A 88 80.01 -7.46 -20.96
N THR A 89 79.84 -6.13 -20.88
CA THR A 89 79.76 -5.17 -22.02
C THR A 89 78.36 -4.75 -22.51
N ASN A 90 77.74 -3.79 -21.82
CA ASN A 90 77.59 -2.39 -22.27
C ASN A 90 76.60 -1.64 -21.37
N ASN A 91 77.10 -0.58 -20.74
CA ASN A 91 76.33 0.32 -19.89
C ASN A 91 75.62 1.39 -20.72
N MET A 92 74.55 1.94 -20.12
CA MET A 92 73.70 3.05 -20.56
C MET A 92 72.45 2.70 -21.38
N MET A 93 71.54 1.85 -20.86
CA MET A 93 70.10 2.03 -21.08
C MET A 93 69.19 1.27 -20.08
N VAL A 94 69.56 1.21 -18.79
CA VAL A 94 68.69 0.58 -17.76
C VAL A 94 68.66 1.45 -16.49
N MET A 95 68.36 2.74 -16.65
CA MET A 95 68.02 3.62 -15.51
C MET A 95 66.86 4.57 -15.82
N GLN A 96 66.12 4.33 -16.91
CA GLN A 96 64.99 5.17 -17.29
C GLN A 96 63.64 4.41 -17.35
N LYS A 97 63.66 3.07 -17.24
CA LYS A 97 62.44 2.24 -17.27
C LYS A 97 61.93 1.83 -15.88
N GLY A 98 62.75 2.00 -14.84
CA GLY A 98 62.36 1.79 -13.44
C GLY A 98 61.52 2.95 -12.89
N SER A 99 61.94 4.18 -13.14
CA SER A 99 61.28 5.41 -12.68
C SER A 99 59.88 5.56 -13.29
N VAL A 100 59.73 5.32 -14.59
CA VAL A 100 58.43 5.40 -15.30
C VAL A 100 57.39 4.41 -14.74
N ASN A 101 57.82 3.26 -14.19
CA ASN A 101 56.93 2.28 -13.57
C ASN A 101 56.60 2.64 -12.11
N VAL A 102 57.49 3.35 -11.40
CA VAL A 102 57.21 3.84 -10.05
C VAL A 102 56.31 5.07 -10.09
N GLU A 103 56.55 6.02 -11.01
CA GLU A 103 55.66 7.16 -11.24
C GLU A 103 54.25 6.72 -11.61
N SER A 104 54.10 5.74 -12.52
CA SER A 104 52.76 5.26 -12.92
C SER A 104 52.06 4.50 -11.80
N ARG A 105 52.80 3.76 -10.97
CA ARG A 105 52.26 3.10 -9.77
C ARG A 105 51.86 4.11 -8.70
N LEU A 106 52.62 5.20 -8.53
CA LEU A 106 52.29 6.26 -7.58
C LEU A 106 51.03 7.01 -8.01
N ALA A 107 50.91 7.37 -9.30
CA ALA A 107 49.72 7.98 -9.85
C ALA A 107 48.46 7.10 -9.68
N ASN A 108 48.59 5.79 -9.91
CA ASN A 108 47.48 4.85 -9.72
C ASN A 108 47.08 4.67 -8.24
N VAL A 109 48.04 4.75 -7.31
CA VAL A 109 47.78 4.69 -5.87
C VAL A 109 47.12 5.98 -5.38
N GLU A 110 47.53 7.13 -5.91
CA GLU A 110 46.95 8.43 -5.58
C GLU A 110 45.52 8.56 -6.10
N GLU A 111 45.26 8.10 -7.33
CA GLU A 111 43.90 7.98 -7.88
C GLU A 111 43.05 6.97 -7.08
N GLY A 112 43.65 5.86 -6.65
CA GLY A 112 43.03 4.88 -5.77
C GLY A 112 42.62 5.48 -4.42
N ASN A 113 43.50 6.28 -3.79
CA ASN A 113 43.22 6.95 -2.52
C ASN A 113 42.10 8.00 -2.66
N ALA A 114 42.13 8.82 -3.71
CA ALA A 114 41.06 9.79 -3.99
C ALA A 114 39.71 9.09 -4.22
N SER A 115 39.71 7.93 -4.88
CA SER A 115 38.52 7.10 -5.09
C SER A 115 37.99 6.49 -3.79
N VAL A 116 38.88 6.02 -2.90
CA VAL A 116 38.51 5.51 -1.58
C VAL A 116 37.91 6.62 -0.72
N GLU A 117 38.48 7.82 -0.75
CA GLU A 117 37.95 8.97 0.01
C GLU A 117 36.57 9.38 -0.48
N ALA A 118 36.34 9.44 -1.80
CA ALA A 118 35.03 9.68 -2.39
C ALA A 118 34.01 8.58 -2.00
N ARG A 119 34.44 7.32 -1.89
CA ARG A 119 33.59 6.21 -1.41
C ARG A 119 33.23 6.37 0.06
N ILE A 120 34.17 6.79 0.91
CA ILE A 120 33.93 7.05 2.33
C ILE A 120 32.93 8.20 2.50
N GLN A 121 33.09 9.30 1.76
CA GLN A 121 32.16 10.43 1.80
C GLN A 121 30.74 10.01 1.38
N ARG A 122 30.62 9.22 0.29
CA ARG A 122 29.34 8.68 -0.14
C ARG A 122 28.72 7.72 0.89
N SER A 123 29.54 6.90 1.53
CA SER A 123 29.11 6.01 2.61
C SER A 123 28.58 6.81 3.81
N ASN A 124 29.28 7.87 4.21
CA ASN A 124 28.86 8.75 5.31
C ASN A 124 27.54 9.47 5.00
N ALA A 125 27.38 9.98 3.77
CA ALA A 125 26.12 10.56 3.33
C ALA A 125 24.98 9.53 3.38
N SER A 126 25.22 8.30 2.90
CA SER A 126 24.25 7.22 2.98
C SER A 126 23.88 6.84 4.42
N LEU A 127 24.84 6.88 5.36
CA LEU A 127 24.58 6.60 6.78
C LEU A 127 23.77 7.72 7.44
N ALA A 128 24.01 8.97 7.06
CA ALA A 128 23.21 10.11 7.52
C ALA A 128 21.76 10.01 7.00
N ASP A 129 21.58 9.66 5.73
CA ASP A 129 20.25 9.45 5.15
C ASP A 129 19.52 8.28 5.81
N LEU A 130 20.21 7.18 6.11
CA LEU A 130 19.61 6.06 6.85
C LEU A 130 19.19 6.48 8.27
N GLN A 131 20.02 7.25 8.97
CA GLN A 131 19.65 7.77 10.29
C GLN A 131 18.42 8.68 10.23
N ASN A 132 18.35 9.58 9.25
CA ASN A 132 17.18 10.43 9.05
C ASN A 132 15.92 9.61 8.76
N ASN A 133 16.04 8.58 7.90
CA ASN A 133 14.93 7.67 7.63
C ASN A 133 14.47 6.89 8.87
N LEU A 134 15.40 6.44 9.72
CA LEU A 134 15.07 5.76 10.98
C LEU A 134 14.33 6.69 11.95
N VAL A 135 14.71 7.96 12.05
CA VAL A 135 14.00 8.97 12.86
C VAL A 135 12.58 9.18 12.33
N VAL A 136 12.42 9.31 11.01
CA VAL A 136 11.10 9.45 10.38
C VAL A 136 10.24 8.21 10.62
N MET A 137 10.79 7.01 10.45
CA MET A 137 10.07 5.76 10.74
C MET A 137 9.67 5.66 12.21
N SER A 138 10.56 6.02 13.14
CA SER A 138 10.26 6.04 14.57
C SER A 138 9.10 6.99 14.90
N SER A 139 9.11 8.19 14.31
CA SER A 139 8.02 9.16 14.44
C SER A 139 6.69 8.65 13.84
N GLN A 140 6.74 7.94 12.71
CA GLN A 140 5.56 7.33 12.11
C GLN A 140 5.00 6.22 13.00
N ILE A 141 5.86 5.38 13.61
CA ILE A 141 5.44 4.34 14.56
C ILE A 141 4.76 4.96 15.79
N ALA A 142 5.32 6.04 16.33
CA ALA A 142 4.70 6.76 17.45
C ALA A 142 3.31 7.31 17.06
N THR A 143 3.19 7.87 15.85
CA THR A 143 1.93 8.37 15.31
C THR A 143 0.91 7.25 15.14
N LEU A 144 1.32 6.09 14.61
CA LEU A 144 0.46 4.92 14.48
C LEU A 144 -0.02 4.40 15.84
N ASN A 145 0.85 4.39 16.84
CA ASN A 145 0.45 3.97 18.18
C ASN A 145 -0.58 4.93 18.79
N SER A 146 -0.39 6.24 18.60
CA SER A 146 -1.36 7.25 19.02
C SER A 146 -2.70 7.12 18.30
N THR A 147 -2.71 6.88 17.00
CA THR A 147 -3.96 6.71 16.25
C THR A 147 -4.66 5.42 16.64
N LEU A 148 -3.93 4.33 16.87
CA LEU A 148 -4.50 3.09 17.39
C LEU A 148 -5.17 3.30 18.76
N GLN A 149 -4.54 4.04 19.67
CA GLN A 149 -5.15 4.38 20.96
C GLN A 149 -6.40 5.25 20.80
N ASP A 150 -6.39 6.21 19.89
CA ASP A 150 -7.55 7.06 19.58
C ASP A 150 -8.71 6.25 18.99
N LEU A 151 -8.43 5.35 18.03
CA LEU A 151 -9.43 4.41 17.49
C LEU A 151 -10.02 3.50 18.58
N VAL A 152 -9.19 2.96 19.47
CA VAL A 152 -9.67 2.15 20.60
C VAL A 152 -10.56 2.98 21.52
N SER A 153 -10.19 4.23 21.80
CA SER A 153 -11.02 5.14 22.60
C SER A 153 -12.36 5.44 21.92
N GLN A 154 -12.37 5.72 20.62
CA GLN A 154 -13.60 5.97 19.86
C GLN A 154 -14.49 4.73 19.79
N VAL A 155 -13.92 3.54 19.60
CA VAL A 155 -14.67 2.27 19.57
C VAL A 155 -15.30 1.98 20.93
N THR A 156 -14.55 2.17 22.03
CA THR A 156 -15.09 1.97 23.39
C THR A 156 -16.16 3.00 23.73
N GLN A 157 -16.01 4.25 23.28
CA GLN A 157 -17.03 5.30 23.42
C GLN A 157 -18.30 4.95 22.65
N GLN A 158 -18.21 4.56 21.38
CA GLN A 158 -19.37 4.13 20.58
C GLN A 158 -20.06 2.90 21.19
N GLN A 159 -19.31 1.94 21.72
CA GLN A 159 -19.89 0.78 22.42
C GLN A 159 -20.65 1.19 23.69
N SER A 160 -20.18 2.20 24.43
CA SER A 160 -20.88 2.72 25.60
C SER A 160 -22.19 3.44 25.22
N GLU A 161 -22.18 4.23 24.15
CA GLU A 161 -23.38 4.89 23.62
C GLU A 161 -24.42 3.88 23.12
N LEU A 162 -23.98 2.83 22.41
CA LEU A 162 -24.85 1.74 21.97
C LEU A 162 -25.46 0.96 23.14
N ARG A 163 -24.73 0.80 24.26
CA ARG A 163 -25.28 0.19 25.48
C ARG A 163 -26.37 1.04 26.11
N VAL A 164 -26.18 2.36 26.17
CA VAL A 164 -27.18 3.31 26.71
C VAL A 164 -28.42 3.39 25.81
N LEU A 165 -28.25 3.29 24.49
CA LEU A 165 -29.37 3.25 23.53
C LEU A 165 -30.08 1.88 23.51
N GLY A 166 -29.38 0.79 23.79
CA GLY A 166 -29.94 -0.56 23.84
C GLY A 166 -30.84 -0.83 25.06
N THR A 167 -30.61 -0.15 26.20
CA THR A 167 -31.44 -0.31 27.41
C THR A 167 -32.77 0.45 27.36
N ASN A 168 -32.90 1.45 26.48
CA ASN A 168 -34.11 2.27 26.36
C ASN A 168 -35.10 1.80 25.27
N GLN A 169 -34.75 0.81 24.44
CA GLN A 169 -35.61 0.33 23.33
C GLN A 169 -36.29 -1.04 23.54
N THR A 170 -36.07 -1.73 24.66
CA THR A 170 -36.63 -3.09 24.88
C THR A 170 -37.99 -3.13 25.57
N LYS A 171 -38.79 -2.06 25.51
CA LYS A 171 -40.18 -2.06 25.99
C LYS A 171 -41.17 -1.57 24.93
N LYS A 172 -41.07 -2.07 23.70
CA LYS A 172 -42.17 -2.00 22.72
C LYS A 172 -42.80 -3.37 22.57
N ASN A 173 -44.02 -3.48 23.08
CA ASN A 173 -44.92 -4.61 23.04
C ASN A 173 -45.03 -5.16 21.60
N ILE A 174 -44.46 -6.34 21.33
CA ILE A 174 -44.66 -7.05 20.07
C ILE A 174 -45.71 -8.11 20.34
N THR A 175 -46.95 -7.78 19.98
CA THR A 175 -48.01 -8.74 19.71
C THR A 175 -47.46 -9.78 18.74
N SER A 176 -47.47 -11.04 19.17
CA SER A 176 -46.99 -12.20 18.41
C SER A 176 -47.75 -12.34 17.09
N VAL A 177 -47.17 -11.85 16.00
CA VAL A 177 -47.64 -12.16 14.65
C VAL A 177 -47.07 -13.52 14.27
N SER A 178 -47.99 -14.49 14.22
CA SER A 178 -47.94 -15.77 13.52
C SER A 178 -46.79 -15.94 12.53
N VAL A 179 -45.92 -16.90 12.82
CA VAL A 179 -44.85 -17.36 11.94
C VAL A 179 -45.50 -18.11 10.77
N SER A 180 -45.88 -17.37 9.73
CA SER A 180 -46.28 -17.96 8.45
C SER A 180 -45.07 -18.61 7.81
N LYS A 181 -45.11 -19.94 7.69
CA LYS A 181 -44.14 -20.78 6.98
C LYS A 181 -43.88 -20.17 5.60
N SER A 182 -42.73 -19.52 5.44
CA SER A 182 -42.31 -19.01 4.15
C SER A 182 -41.90 -20.19 3.27
N PRO A 183 -42.37 -20.25 2.01
CA PRO A 183 -42.01 -21.34 1.10
C PRO A 183 -40.50 -21.38 0.88
N VAL A 184 -39.94 -22.57 0.82
CA VAL A 184 -38.53 -22.84 0.50
C VAL A 184 -38.29 -22.33 -0.93
N VAL A 185 -37.82 -21.09 -1.05
CA VAL A 185 -37.42 -20.49 -2.33
C VAL A 185 -36.12 -21.16 -2.76
N THR A 186 -36.15 -21.91 -3.85
CA THR A 186 -34.96 -22.51 -4.45
C THR A 186 -33.96 -21.42 -4.83
N PRO A 187 -32.66 -21.58 -4.52
CA PRO A 187 -31.68 -20.56 -4.84
C PRO A 187 -31.41 -20.50 -6.34
N LYS A 188 -31.88 -19.45 -7.01
CA LYS A 188 -31.52 -19.18 -8.40
C LYS A 188 -30.15 -18.51 -8.43
N ILE A 189 -29.19 -19.10 -9.14
CA ILE A 189 -27.87 -18.48 -9.33
C ILE A 189 -27.99 -17.41 -10.42
N LEU A 190 -27.53 -16.21 -10.11
CA LEU A 190 -27.52 -15.06 -11.00
C LEU A 190 -26.06 -14.71 -11.33
N PHE A 191 -25.84 -14.19 -12.52
CA PHE A 191 -24.56 -13.70 -13.02
C PHE A 191 -24.74 -12.31 -13.61
N ILE A 192 -23.68 -11.53 -13.63
CA ILE A 192 -23.68 -10.24 -14.32
C ILE A 192 -23.45 -10.49 -15.81
N GLN A 193 -24.35 -9.97 -16.63
CA GLN A 193 -24.21 -9.92 -18.09
C GLN A 193 -23.51 -8.63 -18.52
N ALA A 194 -23.93 -7.52 -17.93
CA ALA A 194 -23.37 -6.20 -18.19
C ALA A 194 -23.52 -5.33 -16.94
N LEU A 195 -22.56 -4.42 -16.73
CA LEU A 195 -22.52 -3.56 -15.56
C LEU A 195 -22.15 -2.14 -15.97
N ILE A 196 -22.99 -1.17 -15.58
CA ILE A 196 -22.71 0.26 -15.76
C ILE A 196 -22.93 0.98 -14.43
N PRO A 197 -22.39 2.20 -14.26
CA PRO A 197 -22.66 3.00 -13.08
C PRO A 197 -24.16 3.12 -12.80
N GLY A 198 -24.58 2.61 -11.64
CA GLY A 198 -25.97 2.67 -11.16
C GLY A 198 -26.92 1.61 -11.72
N ARG A 199 -26.53 0.78 -12.70
CA ARG A 199 -27.39 -0.30 -13.24
C ARG A 199 -26.60 -1.57 -13.53
N ALA A 200 -27.18 -2.70 -13.20
CA ALA A 200 -26.65 -4.02 -13.55
C ALA A 200 -27.67 -4.80 -14.35
N TRP A 201 -27.22 -5.49 -15.39
CA TRP A 201 -27.98 -6.50 -16.10
C TRP A 201 -27.57 -7.88 -15.58
N LEU A 202 -28.49 -8.56 -14.91
CA LEU A 202 -28.26 -9.87 -14.32
C LEU A 202 -28.93 -10.94 -15.17
N SER A 203 -28.21 -11.99 -15.52
CA SER A 203 -28.72 -13.18 -16.18
C SER A 203 -28.76 -14.36 -15.22
N THR A 204 -29.65 -15.31 -15.50
CA THR A 204 -29.73 -16.57 -14.74
C THR A 204 -28.72 -17.57 -15.28
N GLN A 205 -28.36 -18.60 -14.52
CA GLN A 205 -27.46 -19.67 -14.99
C GLN A 205 -27.87 -20.27 -16.35
N GLU A 206 -29.17 -20.40 -16.61
CA GLU A 206 -29.77 -20.93 -17.85
C GLU A 206 -29.71 -19.96 -19.05
N GLY A 207 -29.20 -18.74 -18.88
CA GLY A 207 -28.84 -17.84 -20.00
C GLY A 207 -29.98 -17.13 -20.75
N GLY A 208 -31.24 -17.19 -20.28
CA GLY A 208 -32.38 -16.72 -21.07
C GLY A 208 -33.05 -15.39 -20.65
N MET A 209 -32.92 -14.96 -19.39
CA MET A 209 -33.67 -13.80 -18.89
C MET A 209 -32.73 -12.81 -18.19
N SER A 210 -32.64 -11.59 -18.73
CA SER A 210 -31.89 -10.49 -18.14
C SER A 210 -32.83 -9.61 -17.31
N MET A 211 -32.51 -9.44 -16.03
CA MET A 211 -33.17 -8.43 -15.17
C MET A 211 -32.25 -7.23 -15.03
N THR A 212 -32.81 -6.03 -15.20
CA THR A 212 -32.07 -4.79 -14.90
C THR A 212 -32.36 -4.40 -13.47
N VAL A 213 -31.31 -4.16 -12.68
CA VAL A 213 -31.43 -3.78 -11.28
C VAL A 213 -30.65 -2.50 -11.01
N LYS A 214 -31.17 -1.63 -10.16
CA LYS A 214 -30.48 -0.47 -9.58
C LYS A 214 -30.29 -0.68 -8.07
N VAL A 215 -29.49 0.20 -7.47
CA VAL A 215 -29.36 0.26 -6.00
C VAL A 215 -30.74 0.48 -5.38
N GLY A 216 -31.09 -0.33 -4.38
CA GLY A 216 -32.40 -0.34 -3.74
C GLY A 216 -33.43 -1.31 -4.34
N ASP A 217 -33.17 -1.91 -5.49
CA ASP A 217 -34.09 -2.91 -6.06
C ASP A 217 -33.99 -4.25 -5.33
N ALA A 218 -35.13 -4.93 -5.20
CA ALA A 218 -35.20 -6.26 -4.63
C ALA A 218 -34.95 -7.33 -5.70
N ILE A 219 -33.98 -8.20 -5.42
CA ILE A 219 -33.63 -9.36 -6.24
C ILE A 219 -34.13 -10.61 -5.51
N PRO A 220 -34.91 -11.46 -6.18
CA PRO A 220 -35.32 -12.74 -5.62
C PRO A 220 -34.10 -13.52 -5.11
N THR A 221 -34.18 -14.07 -3.89
CA THR A 221 -33.12 -14.89 -3.28
C THR A 221 -31.84 -14.15 -2.85
N TYR A 222 -31.61 -12.91 -3.28
CA TYR A 222 -30.44 -12.09 -2.91
C TYR A 222 -30.81 -10.88 -2.03
N GLY A 223 -32.08 -10.52 -1.94
CA GLY A 223 -32.53 -9.36 -1.17
C GLY A 223 -32.32 -8.06 -1.93
N VAL A 224 -32.03 -6.97 -1.24
CA VAL A 224 -31.95 -5.63 -1.85
C VAL A 224 -30.54 -5.34 -2.35
N VAL A 225 -30.40 -4.63 -3.47
CA VAL A 225 -29.09 -4.17 -3.97
C VAL A 225 -28.56 -3.05 -3.10
N ASN A 226 -27.43 -3.28 -2.42
CA ASN A 226 -26.77 -2.31 -1.56
C ASN A 226 -25.79 -1.42 -2.35
N SER A 227 -25.03 -2.02 -3.27
CA SER A 227 -24.06 -1.29 -4.09
C SER A 227 -23.82 -2.00 -5.42
N ILE A 228 -23.63 -1.21 -6.47
CA ILE A 228 -23.19 -1.66 -7.80
C ILE A 228 -21.82 -1.04 -8.04
N ASP A 229 -20.78 -1.87 -8.18
CA ASP A 229 -19.42 -1.41 -8.46
C ASP A 229 -19.00 -1.84 -9.88
N PRO A 230 -19.07 -0.92 -10.86
CA PRO A 230 -18.68 -1.19 -12.25
C PRO A 230 -17.20 -1.51 -12.42
N VAL A 231 -16.34 -1.01 -11.52
CA VAL A 231 -14.88 -1.15 -11.61
C VAL A 231 -14.47 -2.56 -11.21
N GLN A 232 -15.07 -3.07 -10.14
CA GLN A 232 -14.80 -4.43 -9.65
C GLN A 232 -15.67 -5.49 -10.33
N GLY A 233 -16.72 -5.08 -11.06
CA GLY A 233 -17.61 -6.04 -11.70
C GLY A 233 -18.50 -6.78 -10.72
N VAL A 234 -18.93 -6.13 -9.64
CA VAL A 234 -19.66 -6.79 -8.54
C VAL A 234 -20.94 -6.05 -8.13
N VAL A 235 -21.94 -6.83 -7.73
CA VAL A 235 -23.19 -6.32 -7.12
C VAL A 235 -23.33 -6.91 -5.72
N ASN A 236 -23.34 -6.05 -4.70
CA ASN A 236 -23.52 -6.47 -3.31
C ASN A 236 -24.98 -6.35 -2.91
N THR A 237 -25.48 -7.36 -2.20
CA THR A 237 -26.89 -7.44 -1.81
C THR A 237 -27.08 -7.58 -0.30
N SER A 238 -28.27 -7.27 0.21
CA SER A 238 -28.59 -7.28 1.64
C SER A 238 -28.54 -8.68 2.27
N SER A 239 -28.57 -9.73 1.46
CA SER A 239 -28.32 -11.10 1.92
C SER A 239 -26.86 -11.40 2.26
N GLY A 240 -25.93 -10.48 1.97
CA GLY A 240 -24.49 -10.69 2.09
C GLY A 240 -23.87 -11.44 0.91
N ARG A 241 -24.67 -11.78 -0.12
CA ARG A 241 -24.20 -12.43 -1.35
C ARG A 241 -23.74 -11.38 -2.37
N THR A 242 -22.64 -11.70 -3.05
CA THR A 242 -22.10 -10.90 -4.14
C THR A 242 -22.35 -11.61 -5.46
N ILE A 243 -22.91 -10.88 -6.43
CA ILE A 243 -23.13 -11.35 -7.80
C ILE A 243 -21.94 -10.87 -8.63
N VAL A 244 -21.38 -11.77 -9.44
CA VAL A 244 -20.19 -11.53 -10.28
C VAL A 244 -20.49 -11.90 -11.72
N PHE A 245 -19.61 -11.53 -12.65
CA PHE A 245 -19.67 -12.00 -14.03
C PHE A 245 -19.57 -13.52 -14.09
N LYS A 246 -20.24 -14.12 -15.07
CA LYS A 246 -20.06 -15.55 -15.37
C LYS A 246 -18.63 -15.73 -15.89
N GLY A 247 -17.81 -16.52 -15.18
CA GLY A 247 -16.51 -16.93 -15.70
C GLY A 247 -16.69 -17.83 -16.91
N GLU A 248 -15.92 -17.59 -17.98
CA GLU A 248 -15.64 -18.61 -18.98
C GLU A 248 -14.75 -19.67 -18.32
N GLU A 249 -15.18 -20.94 -18.38
CA GLU A 249 -14.30 -22.10 -18.17
C GLU A 249 -13.62 -22.47 -19.49
#